data_AF-A0A1V4RHZ8-F1
#
_entry.id   AF-A0A1V4RHZ8-F1
#
_cell.length_a   1.000
_cell.length_b   1.000
_cell.length_c   1.000
_cell.angle_alpha   90.00
_cell.angle_beta   90.00
_cell.angle_gamma   90.00
#
_symmetry.space_group_name_H-M   'P 1'
#
loop_
_entity.id
_entity.type
_entity.pdbx_description
1 polymer ?
#
loop_
_entity_poly.entity_id
_entity_poly.type
_entity_poly.pdbx_seq_one_letter_code
_entity_poly.pdbx_strand_id
1 'polypeptide(L)' 'MKLKKISIIGVGLMGGSLALALKEAYPKSYLWGYARSSRSFKKLKKLKITDVVTSDLEKLVSNS' A
#
# COMPACT_ATOMS: atom_id res chain seq x y z
N MET A 1 8.85 -18.51 -3.99
CA MET A 1 7.93 -18.03 -2.92
C MET A 1 6.87 -17.13 -3.55
N LYS A 2 5.59 -17.26 -3.20
CA LYS A 2 4.50 -16.45 -3.82
C LYS A 2 4.02 -15.40 -2.83
N LEU A 3 4.42 -14.14 -3.01
CA LEU A 3 3.96 -13.01 -2.21
C LEU A 3 2.49 -12.72 -2.54
N LYS A 4 1.59 -12.96 -1.58
CA LYS A 4 0.14 -12.72 -1.75
C LYS A 4 -0.27 -11.29 -1.37
N LYS A 5 0.27 -10.75 -0.29
CA LYS A 5 -0.02 -9.41 0.25
C LYS A 5 1.28 -8.69 0.55
N ILE A 6 1.36 -7.40 0.20
CA ILE A 6 2.49 -6.54 0.54
C ILE A 6 1.94 -5.27 1.19
N SER A 7 2.36 -4.99 2.42
CA SER A 7 1.93 -3.82 3.19
C SER A 7 3.02 -2.77 3.21
N ILE A 8 2.67 -1.51 2.92
CA ILE A 8 3.59 -0.38 2.87
C ILE A 8 3.15 0.67 3.90
N ILE A 9 4.00 0.89 4.90
CA ILE A 9 3.83 1.92 5.92
C ILE A 9 4.62 3.15 5.50
N GLY A 10 3.93 4.23 5.13
CA GLY A 10 4.55 5.45 4.63
C GLY A 10 4.60 5.52 3.10
N VAL A 11 3.45 5.71 2.45
CA VAL A 11 3.33 5.79 0.99
C VAL A 11 3.51 7.23 0.48
N GLY A 12 4.70 7.78 0.72
CA GLY A 12 5.16 9.07 0.21
C GLY A 12 5.85 8.95 -1.15
N LEU A 13 6.89 9.77 -1.39
CA LEU A 13 7.72 9.66 -2.59
C LEU A 13 8.36 8.27 -2.70
N MET A 14 9.15 7.88 -1.69
CA MET A 14 9.88 6.60 -1.68
C MET A 14 8.94 5.39 -1.64
N GLY A 15 8.00 5.37 -0.69
CA GLY A 15 7.04 4.26 -0.56
C GLY A 15 6.11 4.12 -1.76
N GLY A 16 5.77 5.24 -2.43
CA GLY A 16 4.98 5.22 -3.66
C GLY A 16 5.77 4.69 -4.85
N SER A 17 7.02 5.12 -5.04
CA SER A 17 7.90 4.57 -6.09
C SER A 17 8.15 3.07 -5.89
N LEU A 18 8.36 2.64 -4.64
CA LEU A 18 8.48 1.21 -4.32
C LEU A 18 7.20 0.44 -4.63
N ALA A 19 6.03 1.00 -4.30
CA ALA A 19 4.75 0.37 -4.60
C ALA A 19 4.54 0.11 -6.09
N LEU A 20 4.93 1.07 -6.94
CA LEU A 20 4.86 0.92 -8.41
C LEU A 20 5.77 -0.22 -8.88
N ALA A 21 7.04 -0.21 -8.46
CA ALA A 21 8.01 -1.26 -8.82
C ALA A 21 7.56 -2.65 -8.33
N LEU A 22 6.95 -2.73 -7.14
CA LEU A 22 6.41 -3.99 -6.61
C LEU A 22 5.22 -4.50 -7.42
N LYS A 23 4.38 -3.61 -7.95
CA LYS A 23 3.26 -4.01 -8.80
C LYS A 23 3.75 -4.58 -10.14
N GLU A 24 4.85 -4.07 -10.67
CA GLU A 24 5.51 -4.62 -11.86
C GLU A 24 6.19 -5.96 -11.59
N ALA A 25 6.95 -6.07 -10.50
CA ALA A 25 7.67 -7.31 -10.16
C ALA A 25 6.74 -8.44 -9.65
N TYR A 26 5.64 -8.07 -8.99
CA TYR A 26 4.68 -8.98 -8.37
C TYR A 26 3.23 -8.62 -8.72
N PRO A 27 2.82 -8.74 -10.00
CA PRO A 27 1.52 -8.26 -10.48
C PRO A 27 0.32 -8.95 -9.84
N LYS A 28 0.51 -10.16 -9.29
CA LYS A 28 -0.53 -10.93 -8.58
C LYS A 28 -0.58 -10.64 -7.07
N SER A 29 0.31 -9.79 -6.56
CA SER A 29 0.31 -9.41 -5.14
C SER A 29 -0.72 -8.30 -4.88
N TYR A 30 -1.28 -8.32 -3.67
CA TYR A 30 -2.24 -7.36 -3.20
C TYR A 30 -1.53 -6.31 -2.33
N LEU A 31 -1.42 -5.08 -2.83
CA LEU A 31 -0.68 -4.00 -2.18
C LEU A 31 -1.60 -3.19 -1.27
N TRP A 32 -1.21 -3.07 0.00
CA TRP A 32 -1.90 -2.27 0.99
C TRP A 32 -1.04 -1.08 1.41
N GLY A 33 -1.62 0.11 1.37
CA GLY A 33 -0.98 1.35 1.80
C GLY A 33 -1.54 1.87 3.11
N TYR A 34 -0.66 2.34 3.99
CA TYR A 34 -1.04 3.03 5.22
C TYR A 34 -1.01 4.55 5.08
N ALA A 35 -2.04 5.21 5.58
CA ALA A 35 -2.06 6.66 5.71
C ALA A 35 -2.68 7.09 7.05
N ARG A 36 -1.87 7.76 7.89
CA ARG A 36 -2.29 8.23 9.22
C ARG A 36 -3.31 9.38 9.18
N SER A 37 -3.15 10.32 8.25
CA SER A 37 -4.00 11.51 8.16
C SER A 37 -5.05 11.38 7.05
N SER A 38 -6.20 12.01 7.25
CA SER A 38 -7.26 12.08 6.23
C SER A 38 -6.77 12.69 4.91
N ARG A 39 -5.88 13.68 4.98
CA ARG A 39 -5.23 14.31 3.81
C ARG A 39 -4.40 13.29 3.02
N SER A 40 -3.51 12.56 3.69
CA SER A 40 -2.67 11.54 3.05
C SER A 40 -3.50 10.37 2.52
N PHE A 41 -4.53 9.97 3.26
CA PHE A 41 -5.46 8.91 2.85
C PHE A 41 -6.17 9.27 1.54
N LYS A 42 -6.78 10.46 1.47
CA LYS A 42 -7.46 10.96 0.25
C LYS A 42 -6.49 11.06 -0.92
N LYS A 43 -5.27 11.59 -0.69
CA LYS A 43 -4.23 11.70 -1.72
C LYS A 43 -3.84 10.32 -2.25
N LEU A 44 -3.53 9.37 -1.37
CA LEU A 44 -3.11 8.03 -1.75
C LEU A 44 -4.22 7.27 -2.49
N LYS A 45 -5.45 7.36 -2.01
CA LYS A 45 -6.62 6.77 -2.66
C LYS A 45 -6.86 7.35 -4.07
N LYS A 46 -6.59 8.64 -4.28
CA LYS A 46 -6.69 9.29 -5.60
C LYS A 46 -5.60 8.80 -6.56
N LEU A 47 -4.38 8.60 -6.08
CA LEU A 47 -3.24 8.18 -6.89
C LEU A 47 -3.32 6.71 -7.35
N LYS A 48 -4.12 5.88 -6.68
CA LYS A 48 -4.32 4.45 -7.03
C LYS A 48 -3.00 3.65 -7.12
N ILE A 49 -2.01 4.02 -6.32
CA ILE A 49 -0.69 3.37 -6.27
C ILE A 49 -0.74 2.02 -5.51
N THR A 50 -1.69 1.87 -4.58
CA THR A 50 -1.96 0.63 -3.85
C THR A 50 -3.38 0.16 -4.10
N ASP A 51 -3.65 -1.14 -3.98
CA ASP A 51 -4.98 -1.71 -4.17
C ASP A 51 -5.94 -1.31 -3.03
N VAL A 52 -5.41 -1.25 -1.80
CA VAL A 52 -6.15 -0.85 -0.60
C VAL A 52 -5.40 0.28 0.11
N VAL A 53 -6.14 1.19 0.72
CA VAL A 53 -5.63 2.21 1.63
C VAL A 53 -6.35 2.09 2.97
N THR A 54 -5.59 2.05 4.06
CA THR A 54 -6.13 1.99 5.43
C THR A 54 -5.42 2.99 6.35
N SER A 55 -6.13 3.49 7.35
CA SER A 55 -5.57 4.24 8.48
C SER A 55 -5.44 3.37 9.74
N ASP A 56 -5.90 2.12 9.67
CA ASP A 56 -5.77 1.11 10.70
C ASP A 56 -4.50 0.28 10.43
N LEU A 57 -3.54 0.38 11.33
CA LEU A 57 -2.24 -0.28 11.23
C LEU A 57 -2.33 -1.78 11.56
N GLU A 58 -3.18 -2.16 12.52
CA GLU A 58 -3.38 -3.55 12.92
C GLU A 58 -3.97 -4.34 11.76
N LYS A 59 -5.01 -3.79 11.13
CA LYS A 59 -5.61 -4.38 9.93
C LYS A 59 -4.61 -4.51 8.78
N LEU A 60 -3.73 -3.52 8.60
CA LEU A 60 -2.70 -3.52 7.56
C LEU A 60 -1.72 -4.69 7.71
N VAL A 61 -1.23 -4.94 8.92
CA VAL A 61 -0.20 -5.96 9.18
C VAL A 61 -0.75 -7.36 9.41
N SER A 62 -2.06 -7.48 9.69
CA SER A 62 -2.71 -8.80 9.80
C SER A 62 -2.59 -9.60 8.50
N ASN A 63 -2.46 -10.92 8.61
CA ASN A 63 -2.40 -11.85 7.46
C ASN A 63 -3.79 -12.23 6.91
N SER A 64 -4.84 -11.69 7.52
CA SER A 64 -6.25 -11.92 7.18
C SER A 64 -6.61 -11.43 5.78
#